data_AF-A0A941NRA2-F1
#
_entry.id   AF-A0A941NRA2-F1
#
_cell.length_a   1.000
_cell.length_b   1.000
_cell.length_c   1.000
_cell.angle_alpha   90.00
_cell.angle_beta   90.00
_cell.angle_gamma   90.00
#
_symmetry.space_group_name_H-M   'P 1'
#
loop_
_entity.id
_entity.type
_entity.pdbx_description
1 polymer ?
#
loop_
_entity_poly.entity_id
_entity_poly.type
_entity_poly.pdbx_seq_one_letter_code
_entity_poly.pdbx_strand_id
1 'polypeptide(L)'
;MSLSGATHPNITKLALLIEENKLDEAIEAISAEREMALANEYFHIIFSRSIPQLWVTFLGNEYLNSILLPKDLLFILESTKAQLAILSIKDLLRSAWQAVVLTMIKNRSWCQAVSYAYFMSFLEHDSTLAEYMTGTASFLTHLDFYHVGKLAKMLPFYLNAILETLNCVYQADDKQGCWVTQSVKSMIKANVNVIGILEQTPGFEPLRLLLMREFERDKFFALTVLSNVGLYQLLFKRVIGAQRHPLFKDQDYLYLAEHFRLSEPNISNEYLSFCPQPFIESIIEGLNELELNGQDDEEPRTTAQTLEDLVAGIFDDPASNMTPLYVTRQAAEPFPEIDNQSIAELTERPATPGLDRFNK
;
A
#
# COMPACT_ATOMS: atom_id res chain seq x y z
N MET A 1 43.23 10.05 13.64
CA MET A 1 43.25 8.61 13.96
C MET A 1 43.95 7.89 12.83
N SER A 2 45.05 7.19 13.12
CA SER A 2 45.95 6.59 12.14
C SER A 2 45.42 5.26 11.62
N LEU A 3 45.17 5.15 10.31
CA LEU A 3 44.92 3.87 9.64
C LEU A 3 46.27 3.25 9.23
N SER A 4 46.87 2.49 10.14
CA SER A 4 47.93 1.53 9.78
C SER A 4 47.34 0.12 9.88
N GLY A 5 46.85 -0.39 8.76
CA GLY A 5 46.46 -1.78 8.57
C GLY A 5 46.56 -2.05 7.08
N ALA A 6 47.27 -3.09 6.66
CA ALA A 6 47.35 -3.45 5.27
C ALA A 6 45.92 -3.66 4.73
N THR A 7 45.49 -2.85 3.76
CA THR A 7 44.19 -3.01 3.11
C THR A 7 44.15 -4.37 2.43
N HIS A 8 43.05 -5.10 2.62
CA HIS A 8 42.89 -6.43 2.07
C HIS A 8 43.13 -6.42 0.54
N PRO A 9 43.79 -7.44 -0.05
CA PRO A 9 44.10 -7.44 -1.49
C PRO A 9 42.86 -7.28 -2.38
N ASN A 10 41.73 -7.88 -2.00
CA ASN A 10 40.48 -7.77 -2.76
C ASN A 10 39.90 -6.35 -2.72
N ILE A 11 39.99 -5.67 -1.58
CA ILE A 11 39.54 -4.29 -1.37
C ILE A 11 40.39 -3.33 -2.20
N THR A 12 41.71 -3.53 -2.17
CA THR A 12 42.65 -2.75 -2.98
C THR A 12 42.40 -2.97 -4.48
N LYS A 13 42.17 -4.22 -4.90
CA LYS A 13 41.83 -4.56 -6.29
C LYS A 13 40.52 -3.89 -6.73
N LEU A 14 39.47 -3.96 -5.91
CA LEU A 14 38.19 -3.33 -6.23
C LEU A 14 38.32 -1.82 -6.42
N ALA A 15 39.01 -1.14 -5.51
CA ALA A 15 39.23 0.31 -5.61
C ALA A 15 39.92 0.69 -6.93
N LEU A 16 40.98 -0.05 -7.30
CA LEU A 16 41.70 0.16 -8.57
C LEU A 16 40.82 -0.08 -9.79
N LEU A 17 40.04 -1.17 -9.82
CA LEU A 17 39.14 -1.47 -10.95
C LEU A 17 38.11 -0.37 -11.17
N ILE A 18 37.58 0.19 -10.08
CA ILE A 18 36.63 1.30 -10.12
C ILE A 18 37.30 2.59 -10.59
N GLU A 19 38.51 2.90 -10.11
CA GLU A 19 39.28 4.08 -10.53
C GLU A 19 39.67 4.01 -12.01
N GLU A 20 39.99 2.81 -12.51
CA GLU A 20 40.29 2.56 -13.92
C GLU A 20 39.03 2.43 -14.80
N ASN A 21 37.84 2.63 -14.23
CA ASN A 21 36.54 2.49 -14.90
C ASN A 21 36.30 1.11 -15.55
N LYS A 22 36.90 0.05 -14.98
CA LYS A 22 36.70 -1.35 -15.36
C LYS A 22 35.51 -1.94 -14.60
N LEU A 23 34.31 -1.46 -14.93
CA LEU A 23 33.10 -1.77 -14.18
C LEU A 23 32.72 -3.25 -14.22
N ASP A 24 32.88 -3.92 -15.36
CA ASP A 24 32.55 -5.35 -15.49
C ASP A 24 33.44 -6.22 -14.58
N GLU A 25 34.76 -5.95 -14.57
CA GLU A 25 35.71 -6.64 -13.68
C GLU A 25 35.42 -6.32 -12.20
N ALA A 26 34.99 -5.09 -11.88
CA ALA A 26 34.59 -4.72 -10.53
C ALA A 26 33.32 -5.47 -10.09
N ILE A 27 32.33 -5.62 -10.97
CA ILE A 27 31.12 -6.42 -10.74
C ILE A 27 31.49 -7.87 -10.50
N GLU A 28 32.35 -8.46 -11.33
CA GLU A 28 32.83 -9.83 -11.13
C GLU A 28 33.54 -9.99 -9.77
N ALA A 29 34.37 -9.02 -9.39
CA ALA A 29 35.06 -9.04 -8.10
C ALA A 29 34.10 -8.96 -6.90
N ILE A 30 33.05 -8.13 -6.96
CA ILE A 30 32.01 -8.07 -5.92
C ILE A 30 31.22 -9.38 -5.89
N SER A 31 30.83 -9.91 -7.04
CA SER A 31 30.05 -11.16 -7.15
C SER A 31 30.82 -12.39 -6.66
N ALA A 32 32.14 -12.42 -6.86
CA ALA A 32 33.00 -13.52 -6.45
C ALA A 32 33.39 -13.49 -4.96
N GLU A 33 33.14 -12.39 -4.24
CA GLU A 33 33.54 -12.26 -2.84
C GLU A 33 32.72 -13.19 -1.93
N ARG A 34 33.41 -13.80 -0.96
CA ARG A 34 32.87 -14.77 0.00
C ARG A 34 33.22 -14.41 1.46
N GLU A 35 34.03 -13.38 1.69
CA GLU A 35 34.48 -12.98 3.01
C GLU A 35 33.58 -11.88 3.61
N MET A 36 32.70 -12.29 4.54
CA MET A 36 31.77 -11.38 5.22
C MET A 36 32.47 -10.25 5.99
N ALA A 37 33.68 -10.48 6.49
CA ALA A 37 34.45 -9.47 7.23
C ALA A 37 34.76 -8.22 6.39
N LEU A 38 34.78 -8.36 5.05
CA LEU A 38 35.08 -7.28 4.12
C LEU A 38 33.86 -6.43 3.76
N ALA A 39 32.64 -6.82 4.17
CA ALA A 39 31.40 -6.21 3.73
C ALA A 39 31.34 -4.69 3.95
N ASN A 40 31.83 -4.20 5.11
CA ASN A 40 31.89 -2.77 5.42
C ASN A 40 32.85 -2.02 4.48
N GLU A 41 34.00 -2.60 4.16
CA GLU A 41 34.99 -1.98 3.29
C GLU A 41 34.47 -1.92 1.84
N TYR A 42 33.84 -3.00 1.36
CA TYR A 42 33.13 -3.01 0.08
C TYR A 42 32.04 -1.93 0.04
N PHE A 43 31.22 -1.84 1.09
CA PHE A 43 30.17 -0.83 1.19
C PHE A 43 30.75 0.59 1.06
N HIS A 44 31.81 0.91 1.80
CA HIS A 44 32.45 2.23 1.76
C HIS A 44 33.05 2.58 0.39
N ILE A 45 33.67 1.61 -0.29
CA ILE A 45 34.21 1.82 -1.64
C ILE A 45 33.07 2.14 -2.61
N ILE A 46 32.02 1.31 -2.64
CA ILE A 46 30.89 1.46 -3.55
C ILE A 46 30.14 2.77 -3.28
N PHE A 47 29.96 3.10 -1.99
CA PHE A 47 29.35 4.34 -1.52
C PHE A 47 29.97 5.58 -2.15
N SER A 48 31.31 5.65 -2.17
CA SER A 48 32.04 6.82 -2.65
C SER A 48 31.82 7.14 -4.14
N ARG A 49 31.32 6.17 -4.92
CA ARG A 49 31.07 6.31 -6.36
C ARG A 49 29.58 6.27 -6.72
N SER A 50 28.76 5.69 -5.85
CA SER A 50 27.30 5.61 -5.99
C SER A 50 26.82 4.96 -7.30
N ILE A 51 27.62 4.12 -7.94
CA ILE A 51 27.30 3.49 -9.24
C ILE A 51 26.22 2.41 -9.03
N PRO A 52 25.02 2.51 -9.65
CA PRO A 52 23.91 1.60 -9.35
C PRO A 52 24.21 0.14 -9.66
N GLN A 53 24.97 -0.17 -10.72
CA GLN A 53 25.33 -1.54 -11.07
C GLN A 53 26.13 -2.22 -9.95
N LEU A 54 27.06 -1.49 -9.32
CA LEU A 54 27.82 -2.01 -8.18
C LEU A 54 26.92 -2.26 -6.96
N TRP A 55 25.92 -1.41 -6.74
CA TRP A 55 24.91 -1.63 -5.70
C TRP A 55 24.07 -2.88 -5.94
N VAL A 56 23.61 -3.10 -7.18
CA VAL A 56 22.87 -4.32 -7.54
C VAL A 56 23.70 -5.57 -7.22
N THR A 57 24.97 -5.58 -7.61
CA THR A 57 25.86 -6.71 -7.36
C THR A 57 26.15 -6.90 -5.87
N PHE A 58 26.39 -5.82 -5.13
CA PHE A 58 26.60 -5.88 -3.68
C PHE A 58 25.38 -6.43 -2.96
N LEU A 59 24.18 -5.92 -3.27
CA LEU A 59 22.91 -6.39 -2.71
C LEU A 59 22.63 -7.84 -3.10
N GLY A 60 23.06 -8.27 -4.29
CA GLY A 60 22.94 -9.65 -4.76
C GLY A 60 23.90 -10.65 -4.08
N ASN A 61 24.94 -10.18 -3.37
CA ASN A 61 25.91 -11.05 -2.72
C ASN A 61 25.55 -11.31 -1.25
N GLU A 62 25.21 -12.56 -0.92
CA GLU A 62 24.80 -13.00 0.43
C GLU A 62 25.86 -12.78 1.53
N TYR A 63 27.15 -12.79 1.18
CA TYR A 63 28.24 -12.58 2.15
C TYR A 63 28.38 -11.10 2.50
N LEU A 64 28.14 -10.22 1.54
CA LEU A 64 28.33 -8.78 1.69
C LEU A 64 27.07 -8.06 2.18
N ASN A 65 25.88 -8.54 1.80
CA ASN A 65 24.62 -7.86 2.11
C ASN A 65 24.10 -8.11 3.55
N SER A 66 24.71 -9.06 4.27
CA SER A 66 24.28 -9.49 5.61
C SER A 66 24.40 -8.43 6.70
N ILE A 67 25.25 -7.42 6.48
CA ILE A 67 25.54 -6.35 7.45
C ILE A 67 24.59 -5.15 7.36
N LEU A 68 23.75 -5.08 6.33
CA LEU A 68 23.01 -3.87 6.00
C LEU A 68 21.94 -3.54 7.05
N LEU A 69 22.03 -2.33 7.62
CA LEU A 69 21.02 -1.78 8.51
C LEU A 69 19.95 -1.01 7.75
N PRO A 70 18.76 -0.77 8.33
CA PRO A 70 17.69 -0.01 7.69
C PRO A 70 18.12 1.36 7.13
N LYS A 71 19.00 2.06 7.85
CA LYS A 71 19.58 3.35 7.42
C LYS A 71 20.46 3.22 6.17
N ASP A 72 21.17 2.10 6.01
CA ASP A 72 22.07 1.86 4.89
C ASP A 72 21.24 1.55 3.64
N LEU A 73 20.15 0.79 3.81
CA LEU A 73 19.18 0.51 2.76
C LEU A 73 18.51 1.80 2.23
N LEU A 74 18.02 2.67 3.14
CA LEU A 74 17.49 3.98 2.76
C LEU A 74 18.52 4.84 2.06
N PHE A 75 19.77 4.82 2.54
CA PHE A 75 20.85 5.55 1.91
C PHE A 75 21.11 5.07 0.47
N ILE A 76 21.18 3.75 0.24
CA ILE A 76 21.37 3.19 -1.10
C ILE A 76 20.24 3.66 -2.04
N LEU A 77 18.98 3.64 -1.57
CA LEU A 77 17.83 4.09 -2.36
C LEU A 77 17.89 5.58 -2.70
N GLU A 78 18.16 6.44 -1.71
CA GLU A 78 18.21 7.90 -1.94
C GLU A 78 19.45 8.33 -2.74
N SER A 79 20.61 7.70 -2.52
CA SER A 79 21.82 7.99 -3.30
C SER A 79 21.67 7.61 -4.77
N THR A 80 21.12 6.44 -5.06
CA THR A 80 20.85 6.00 -6.44
C THR A 80 19.77 6.85 -7.09
N LYS A 81 18.74 7.26 -6.33
CA LYS A 81 17.71 8.20 -6.81
C LYS A 81 18.28 9.59 -7.10
N ALA A 82 19.16 10.13 -6.25
CA ALA A 82 19.79 11.43 -6.46
C ALA A 82 20.60 11.49 -7.77
N GLN A 83 21.20 10.38 -8.19
CA GLN A 83 21.89 10.31 -9.48
C GLN A 83 20.95 10.50 -10.69
N LEU A 84 19.65 10.16 -10.55
CA LEU A 84 18.65 10.42 -11.59
C LEU A 84 18.42 11.92 -11.83
N ALA A 85 18.65 12.75 -10.81
CA ALA A 85 18.44 14.20 -10.89
C ALA A 85 19.61 14.95 -11.56
N ILE A 86 20.82 14.37 -11.51
CA ILE A 86 22.07 15.05 -11.88
C ILE A 86 22.42 14.85 -13.37
N LEU A 87 21.97 13.76 -14.00
CA LEU A 87 22.46 13.34 -15.32
C LEU A 87 21.39 13.43 -16.40
N SER A 88 21.78 13.94 -17.58
CA SER A 88 20.93 14.07 -18.77
C SER A 88 20.56 12.73 -19.43
N ILE A 89 21.08 11.61 -18.94
CA ILE A 89 20.86 10.25 -19.45
C ILE A 89 19.78 9.56 -18.59
N LYS A 90 18.55 10.08 -18.67
CA LYS A 90 17.45 9.69 -17.77
C LYS A 90 17.08 8.20 -17.87
N ASP A 91 17.16 7.59 -19.05
CA ASP A 91 16.61 6.24 -19.26
C ASP A 91 17.55 5.13 -18.77
N LEU A 92 18.85 5.23 -19.04
CA LEU A 92 19.83 4.23 -18.58
C LEU A 92 19.93 4.23 -17.04
N LEU A 93 19.95 5.41 -16.43
CA LEU A 93 20.01 5.53 -14.98
C LEU A 93 18.71 5.12 -14.32
N ARG A 94 17.56 5.38 -14.95
CA ARG A 94 16.26 4.88 -14.48
C ARG A 94 16.25 3.35 -14.46
N SER A 95 16.74 2.70 -15.50
CA SER A 95 16.86 1.23 -15.54
C SER A 95 17.80 0.69 -14.44
N ALA A 96 18.89 1.40 -14.17
CA ALA A 96 19.84 0.98 -13.15
C ALA A 96 19.30 1.20 -11.71
N TRP A 97 18.60 2.31 -11.46
CA TRP A 97 17.88 2.56 -10.21
C TRP A 97 16.75 1.53 -10.01
N GLN A 98 15.97 1.23 -11.06
CA GLN A 98 14.96 0.17 -11.06
C GLN A 98 15.54 -1.18 -10.63
N ALA A 99 16.72 -1.54 -11.15
CA ALA A 99 17.38 -2.77 -10.79
C ALA A 99 17.74 -2.82 -9.30
N VAL A 100 18.18 -1.70 -8.71
CA VAL A 100 18.46 -1.60 -7.27
C VAL A 100 17.17 -1.80 -6.47
N VAL A 101 16.11 -1.06 -6.80
CA VAL A 101 14.82 -1.16 -6.12
C VAL A 101 14.26 -2.59 -6.22
N LEU A 102 14.26 -3.19 -7.41
CA LEU A 102 13.79 -4.57 -7.61
C LEU A 102 14.61 -5.59 -6.81
N THR A 103 15.92 -5.39 -6.71
CA THR A 103 16.79 -6.25 -5.89
C THR A 103 16.41 -6.16 -4.42
N MET A 104 16.06 -4.95 -3.95
CA MET A 104 15.64 -4.75 -2.56
C MET A 104 14.25 -5.34 -2.27
N ILE A 105 13.30 -5.16 -3.18
CA ILE A 105 11.91 -5.61 -3.03
C ILE A 105 11.81 -7.14 -2.97
N LYS A 106 12.73 -7.86 -3.61
CA LYS A 106 12.85 -9.31 -3.52
C LYS A 106 13.15 -9.80 -2.10
N ASN A 107 13.75 -8.97 -1.24
CA ASN A 107 14.09 -9.32 0.13
C ASN A 107 13.05 -8.79 1.13
N ARG A 108 12.29 -9.70 1.75
CA ARG A 108 11.26 -9.38 2.75
C ARG A 108 11.79 -8.53 3.91
N SER A 109 12.95 -8.90 4.46
CA SER A 109 13.51 -8.24 5.64
C SER A 109 13.86 -6.78 5.35
N TRP A 110 14.36 -6.50 4.15
CA TRP A 110 14.69 -5.15 3.71
C TRP A 110 13.44 -4.32 3.42
N CYS A 111 12.42 -4.94 2.82
CA CYS A 111 11.12 -4.28 2.64
C CYS A 111 10.51 -3.84 3.98
N GLN A 112 10.56 -4.71 4.99
CA GLN A 112 10.05 -4.41 6.33
C GLN A 112 10.89 -3.33 7.03
N ALA A 113 12.22 -3.37 6.87
CA ALA A 113 13.13 -2.38 7.43
C ALA A 113 12.90 -0.96 6.87
N VAL A 114 12.60 -0.86 5.57
CA VAL A 114 12.39 0.42 4.86
C VAL A 114 10.91 0.85 4.85
N SER A 115 9.98 -0.06 5.12
CA SER A 115 8.53 0.03 4.92
C SER A 115 8.06 -0.19 3.48
N TYR A 116 7.04 -1.04 3.30
CA TYR A 116 6.38 -1.24 2.01
C TYR A 116 5.78 0.05 1.43
N ALA A 117 5.36 0.98 2.30
CA ALA A 117 4.80 2.26 1.87
C ALA A 117 5.82 3.11 1.09
N TYR A 118 7.12 3.00 1.41
CA TYR A 118 8.18 3.67 0.68
C TYR A 118 8.23 3.17 -0.77
N PHE A 119 8.26 1.85 -0.97
CA PHE A 119 8.30 1.25 -2.31
C PHE A 119 7.04 1.52 -3.13
N MET A 120 5.88 1.55 -2.49
CA MET A 120 4.61 1.85 -3.17
C MET A 120 4.59 3.24 -3.82
N SER A 121 5.31 4.21 -3.27
CA SER A 121 5.37 5.58 -3.84
C SER A 121 5.97 5.61 -5.25
N PHE A 122 6.70 4.58 -5.67
CA PHE A 122 7.32 4.49 -6.98
C PHE A 122 6.42 3.86 -8.05
N LEU A 123 5.35 3.20 -7.65
CA LEU A 123 4.50 2.40 -8.54
C LEU A 123 3.76 3.22 -9.59
N GLU A 124 3.46 4.49 -9.29
CA GLU A 124 2.76 5.39 -10.23
C GLU A 124 3.63 5.79 -11.43
N HIS A 125 4.95 5.59 -11.34
CA HIS A 125 5.92 6.05 -12.33
C HIS A 125 6.70 4.90 -12.98
N ASP A 126 6.43 3.67 -12.58
CA ASP A 126 7.24 2.51 -12.93
C ASP A 126 6.39 1.25 -13.18
N SER A 127 6.12 0.98 -14.47
CA SER A 127 5.31 -0.18 -14.88
C SER A 127 6.00 -1.51 -14.58
N THR A 128 7.33 -1.59 -14.68
CA THR A 128 8.08 -2.81 -14.40
C THR A 128 8.03 -3.16 -12.92
N LEU A 129 8.14 -2.15 -12.05
CA LEU A 129 7.97 -2.33 -10.62
C LEU A 129 6.54 -2.75 -10.27
N ALA A 130 5.55 -2.11 -10.90
CA ALA A 130 4.15 -2.46 -10.74
C ALA A 130 3.86 -3.90 -11.16
N GLU A 131 4.34 -4.33 -12.32
CA GLU A 131 4.23 -5.71 -12.81
C GLU A 131 4.84 -6.71 -11.83
N TYR A 132 6.04 -6.44 -11.33
CA TYR A 132 6.70 -7.32 -10.37
C TYR A 132 5.91 -7.42 -9.05
N MET A 133 5.51 -6.28 -8.48
CA MET A 133 4.83 -6.22 -7.18
C MET A 133 3.40 -6.76 -7.24
N THR A 134 2.75 -6.76 -8.41
CA THR A 134 1.37 -7.26 -8.57
C THR A 134 1.31 -8.70 -9.07
N GLY A 135 2.29 -9.16 -9.85
CA GLY A 135 2.32 -10.49 -10.46
C GLY A 135 3.17 -11.54 -9.73
N THR A 136 3.90 -11.17 -8.67
CA THR A 136 4.82 -12.10 -7.99
C THR A 136 4.24 -12.59 -6.67
N ALA A 137 3.92 -13.88 -6.58
CA ALA A 137 3.37 -14.51 -5.37
C ALA A 137 4.27 -14.35 -4.14
N SER A 138 5.58 -14.48 -4.29
CA SER A 138 6.53 -14.29 -3.18
C SER A 138 6.46 -12.87 -2.64
N PHE A 139 6.33 -11.85 -3.50
CA PHE A 139 6.20 -10.48 -3.03
C PHE A 139 4.84 -10.23 -2.37
N LEU A 140 3.72 -10.61 -3.00
CA LEU A 140 2.39 -10.37 -2.44
C LEU A 140 2.21 -11.02 -1.08
N THR A 141 2.71 -12.24 -0.87
CA THR A 141 2.64 -12.94 0.43
C THR A 141 3.51 -12.28 1.52
N HIS A 142 4.39 -11.36 1.17
CA HIS A 142 5.08 -10.53 2.16
C HIS A 142 4.19 -9.42 2.73
N LEU A 143 3.17 -9.01 1.97
CA LEU A 143 2.26 -7.93 2.33
C LEU A 143 1.18 -8.42 3.29
N ASP A 144 0.75 -7.56 4.20
CA ASP A 144 -0.54 -7.76 4.86
C ASP A 144 -1.70 -7.42 3.89
N PHE A 145 -2.91 -7.84 4.26
CA PHE A 145 -4.10 -7.62 3.43
C PHE A 145 -4.39 -6.12 3.19
N TYR A 146 -4.03 -5.24 4.12
CA TYR A 146 -4.23 -3.80 3.99
C TYR A 146 -3.36 -3.23 2.85
N HIS A 147 -2.09 -3.64 2.80
CA HIS A 147 -1.16 -3.26 1.75
C HIS A 147 -1.59 -3.81 0.38
N VAL A 148 -2.15 -5.03 0.31
CA VAL A 148 -2.75 -5.55 -0.93
C VAL A 148 -3.95 -4.70 -1.38
N GLY A 149 -4.82 -4.29 -0.46
CA GLY A 149 -5.90 -3.35 -0.75
C GLY A 149 -5.38 -1.99 -1.26
N LYS A 150 -4.30 -1.47 -0.67
CA LYS A 150 -3.65 -0.23 -1.12
C LYS A 150 -3.09 -0.36 -2.54
N LEU A 151 -2.46 -1.49 -2.88
CA LEU A 151 -2.04 -1.78 -4.26
C LEU A 151 -3.22 -1.77 -5.23
N ALA A 152 -4.34 -2.41 -4.88
CA ALA A 152 -5.53 -2.43 -5.72
C ALA A 152 -6.15 -1.04 -5.95
N LYS A 153 -6.03 -0.13 -4.97
CA LYS A 153 -6.43 1.27 -5.13
C LYS A 153 -5.49 2.04 -6.05
N MET A 154 -4.18 1.87 -5.87
CA MET A 154 -3.15 2.63 -6.61
C MET A 154 -2.99 2.14 -8.05
N LEU A 155 -3.22 0.85 -8.32
CA LEU A 155 -2.93 0.20 -9.59
C LEU A 155 -4.20 -0.47 -10.19
N PRO A 156 -5.23 0.32 -10.58
CA PRO A 156 -6.49 -0.23 -11.09
C PRO A 156 -6.32 -1.06 -12.38
N PHE A 157 -5.29 -0.80 -13.18
CA PHE A 157 -5.00 -1.57 -14.40
C PHE A 157 -4.38 -2.94 -14.13
N TYR A 158 -3.85 -3.18 -12.91
CA TYR A 158 -3.17 -4.42 -12.53
C TYR A 158 -4.04 -5.34 -11.65
N LEU A 159 -5.31 -5.00 -11.42
CA LEU A 159 -6.20 -5.77 -10.57
C LEU A 159 -6.29 -7.25 -10.99
N ASN A 160 -6.33 -7.53 -12.30
CA ASN A 160 -6.38 -8.90 -12.79
C ASN A 160 -5.12 -9.69 -12.41
N ALA A 161 -3.93 -9.09 -12.56
CA ALA A 161 -2.66 -9.72 -12.18
C ALA A 161 -2.57 -10.00 -10.67
N ILE A 162 -3.06 -9.07 -9.84
CA ILE A 162 -3.14 -9.26 -8.38
C ILE A 162 -4.07 -10.45 -8.06
N LEU A 163 -5.26 -10.49 -8.67
CA LEU A 163 -6.23 -11.56 -8.44
C LEU A 163 -5.75 -12.92 -8.95
N GLU A 164 -5.11 -12.98 -10.12
CA GLU A 164 -4.45 -14.19 -10.65
C GLU A 164 -3.43 -14.72 -9.65
N THR A 165 -2.57 -13.85 -9.15
CA THR A 165 -1.55 -14.22 -8.17
C THR A 165 -2.17 -14.70 -6.86
N LEU A 166 -3.20 -14.03 -6.33
CA LEU A 166 -3.92 -14.47 -5.13
C LEU A 166 -4.61 -15.82 -5.33
N ASN A 167 -5.20 -16.05 -6.50
CA ASN A 167 -5.83 -17.32 -6.85
C ASN A 167 -4.79 -18.46 -6.91
N CYS A 168 -3.62 -18.21 -7.51
CA CYS A 168 -2.51 -19.17 -7.52
C CYS A 168 -2.01 -19.47 -6.11
N VAL A 169 -1.84 -18.45 -5.26
CA VAL A 169 -1.43 -18.64 -3.86
C VAL A 169 -2.44 -19.49 -3.10
N TYR A 170 -3.73 -19.20 -3.26
CA TYR A 170 -4.80 -19.95 -2.60
C TYR A 170 -4.82 -21.42 -3.03
N GLN A 171 -4.69 -21.69 -4.34
CA GLN A 171 -4.69 -23.05 -4.87
C GLN A 171 -3.44 -23.84 -4.50
N ALA A 172 -2.31 -23.17 -4.26
CA ALA A 172 -1.06 -23.82 -3.90
C ALA A 172 -0.99 -24.19 -2.40
N ASP A 173 -1.60 -23.41 -1.52
CA ASP A 173 -1.59 -23.64 -0.07
C ASP A 173 -2.88 -23.15 0.61
N ASP A 174 -3.76 -24.10 0.95
CA ASP A 174 -5.02 -23.84 1.67
C ASP A 174 -4.81 -23.09 3.00
N LYS A 175 -3.63 -23.18 3.62
CA LYS A 175 -3.33 -22.44 4.86
C LYS A 175 -3.29 -20.93 4.63
N GLN A 176 -3.04 -20.48 3.40
CA GLN A 176 -3.11 -19.07 3.02
C GLN A 176 -4.55 -18.59 2.85
N GLY A 177 -5.56 -19.46 2.93
CA GLY A 177 -6.97 -19.13 2.68
C GLY A 177 -7.46 -17.92 3.48
N CYS A 178 -7.13 -17.83 4.77
CA CYS A 178 -7.51 -16.67 5.59
C CYS A 178 -6.85 -15.37 5.11
N TRP A 179 -5.55 -15.40 4.80
CA TRP A 179 -4.84 -14.22 4.29
C TRP A 179 -5.37 -13.80 2.92
N VAL A 180 -5.55 -14.74 1.98
CA VAL A 180 -6.13 -14.46 0.65
C VAL A 180 -7.52 -13.85 0.77
N THR A 181 -8.35 -14.42 1.65
CA THR A 181 -9.69 -13.91 1.95
C THR A 181 -9.66 -12.44 2.37
N GLN A 182 -8.86 -12.13 3.39
CA GLN A 182 -8.78 -10.76 3.90
C GLN A 182 -8.19 -9.80 2.86
N SER A 183 -7.22 -10.27 2.06
CA SER A 183 -6.66 -9.51 0.94
C SER A 183 -7.72 -9.16 -0.09
N VAL A 184 -8.51 -10.13 -0.58
CA VAL A 184 -9.58 -9.87 -1.54
C VAL A 184 -10.66 -8.96 -0.95
N LYS A 185 -11.06 -9.14 0.31
CA LYS A 185 -12.00 -8.23 1.02
C LYS A 185 -11.45 -6.80 1.08
N SER A 186 -10.15 -6.66 1.40
CA SER A 186 -9.49 -5.36 1.43
C SER A 186 -9.40 -4.71 0.05
N MET A 187 -9.16 -5.51 -1.00
CA MET A 187 -9.17 -5.03 -2.39
C MET A 187 -10.57 -4.56 -2.80
N ILE A 188 -11.62 -5.29 -2.47
CA ILE A 188 -13.02 -4.92 -2.76
C ILE A 188 -13.38 -3.58 -2.10
N LYS A 189 -13.03 -3.41 -0.82
CA LYS A 189 -13.24 -2.15 -0.10
C LYS A 189 -12.49 -0.98 -0.73
N ALA A 190 -11.31 -1.25 -1.29
CA ALA A 190 -10.45 -0.24 -1.88
C ALA A 190 -10.80 0.09 -3.34
N ASN A 191 -11.33 -0.88 -4.09
CA ASN A 191 -11.64 -0.75 -5.51
C ASN A 191 -12.78 -1.70 -5.93
N VAL A 192 -13.95 -1.12 -6.22
CA VAL A 192 -15.16 -1.88 -6.60
C VAL A 192 -15.02 -2.69 -7.90
N ASN A 193 -14.09 -2.31 -8.79
CA ASN A 193 -13.85 -3.01 -10.06
C ASN A 193 -13.32 -4.43 -9.88
N VAL A 194 -12.76 -4.74 -8.70
CA VAL A 194 -12.30 -6.09 -8.32
C VAL A 194 -13.40 -7.12 -8.53
N ILE A 195 -14.65 -6.77 -8.20
CA ILE A 195 -15.77 -7.70 -8.34
C ILE A 195 -16.14 -7.93 -9.79
N GLY A 196 -16.12 -6.87 -10.61
CA GLY A 196 -16.35 -6.99 -12.05
C GLY A 196 -15.38 -7.98 -12.69
N ILE A 197 -14.10 -7.94 -12.30
CA ILE A 197 -13.08 -8.87 -12.77
C ILE A 197 -13.33 -10.30 -12.26
N LEU A 198 -13.62 -10.47 -10.97
CA LEU A 198 -13.94 -11.79 -10.40
C LEU A 198 -15.14 -12.46 -11.08
N GLU A 199 -16.13 -11.68 -11.52
CA GLU A 199 -17.33 -12.19 -12.19
C GLU A 199 -17.08 -12.52 -13.68
N GLN A 200 -16.39 -11.63 -14.38
CA GLN A 200 -16.25 -11.69 -15.85
C GLN A 200 -15.10 -12.60 -16.30
N THR A 201 -14.08 -12.81 -15.46
CA THR A 201 -12.89 -13.59 -15.82
C THR A 201 -13.05 -15.05 -15.38
N PRO A 202 -13.04 -16.01 -16.33
CA PRO A 202 -13.01 -17.44 -16.01
C PRO A 202 -11.76 -17.80 -15.20
N GLY A 203 -11.87 -18.74 -14.26
CA GLY A 203 -10.75 -19.23 -13.44
C GLY A 203 -10.72 -18.67 -12.01
N PHE A 204 -11.51 -17.64 -11.70
CA PHE A 204 -11.66 -17.10 -10.34
C PHE A 204 -12.78 -17.74 -9.52
N GLU A 205 -13.32 -18.90 -9.94
CA GLU A 205 -14.28 -19.70 -9.18
C GLU A 205 -13.85 -19.92 -7.72
N PRO A 206 -12.58 -20.27 -7.39
CA PRO A 206 -12.17 -20.50 -6.01
C PRO A 206 -12.29 -19.25 -5.14
N LEU A 207 -11.86 -18.10 -5.65
CA LEU A 207 -11.96 -16.82 -4.94
C LEU A 207 -13.41 -16.39 -4.76
N ARG A 208 -14.26 -16.60 -5.77
CA ARG A 208 -15.70 -16.32 -5.68
C ARG A 208 -16.38 -17.16 -4.61
N LEU A 209 -16.15 -18.48 -4.60
CA LEU A 209 -16.71 -19.38 -3.59
C LEU A 209 -16.26 -18.99 -2.17
N LEU A 210 -15.00 -18.55 -2.04
CA LEU A 210 -14.45 -18.10 -0.78
C LEU A 210 -15.14 -16.81 -0.29
N LEU A 211 -15.39 -15.83 -1.18
CA LEU A 211 -16.15 -14.64 -0.83
C LEU A 211 -17.62 -14.94 -0.47
N MET A 212 -18.26 -15.89 -1.16
CA MET A 212 -19.64 -16.30 -0.84
C MET A 212 -19.72 -16.92 0.56
N ARG A 213 -18.77 -17.78 0.93
CA ARG A 213 -18.71 -18.36 2.29
C ARG A 213 -18.48 -17.28 3.35
N GLU A 214 -17.65 -16.29 3.05
CA GLU A 214 -17.35 -15.20 3.97
C GLU A 214 -18.52 -14.25 4.14
N PHE A 215 -19.29 -14.01 3.07
CA PHE A 215 -20.54 -13.27 3.16
C PHE A 215 -21.45 -13.90 4.22
N GLU A 216 -21.70 -15.22 4.14
CA GLU A 216 -22.55 -15.96 5.09
C GLU A 216 -22.06 -15.95 6.54
N ARG A 217 -20.74 -15.80 6.75
CA ARG A 217 -20.09 -15.96 8.06
C ARG A 217 -19.72 -14.65 8.74
N ASP A 218 -19.46 -13.59 7.97
CA ASP A 218 -19.02 -12.30 8.46
C ASP A 218 -20.08 -11.24 8.18
N LYS A 219 -20.83 -10.91 9.23
CA LYS A 219 -21.87 -9.88 9.22
C LYS A 219 -21.36 -8.53 8.69
N PHE A 220 -20.15 -8.10 9.08
CA PHE A 220 -19.62 -6.79 8.67
C PHE A 220 -19.25 -6.78 7.18
N PHE A 221 -18.71 -7.89 6.68
CA PHE A 221 -18.47 -8.04 5.26
C PHE A 221 -19.77 -8.07 4.47
N ALA A 222 -20.78 -8.82 4.93
CA ALA A 222 -22.10 -8.84 4.31
C ALA A 222 -22.75 -7.46 4.25
N LEU A 223 -22.68 -6.69 5.34
CA LEU A 223 -23.18 -5.30 5.37
C LEU A 223 -22.45 -4.42 4.33
N THR A 224 -21.12 -4.55 4.24
CA THR A 224 -20.32 -3.80 3.25
C THR A 224 -20.72 -4.13 1.81
N VAL A 225 -21.03 -5.40 1.52
CA VAL A 225 -21.45 -5.84 0.19
C VAL A 225 -22.87 -5.36 -0.12
N LEU A 226 -23.80 -5.53 0.82
CA LEU A 226 -25.21 -5.18 0.63
C LEU A 226 -25.45 -3.67 0.61
N SER A 227 -24.60 -2.88 1.26
CA SER A 227 -24.63 -1.41 1.19
C SER A 227 -24.05 -0.87 -0.12
N ASN A 228 -23.58 -1.71 -1.04
CA ASN A 228 -23.10 -1.26 -2.35
C ASN A 228 -23.82 -2.01 -3.46
N VAL A 229 -24.69 -1.29 -4.19
CA VAL A 229 -25.52 -1.86 -5.26
C VAL A 229 -24.69 -2.61 -6.30
N GLY A 230 -23.54 -2.06 -6.70
CA GLY A 230 -22.64 -2.72 -7.64
C GLY A 230 -22.06 -4.01 -7.09
N LEU A 231 -21.63 -4.03 -5.82
CA LEU A 231 -21.05 -5.23 -5.21
C LEU A 231 -22.09 -6.33 -5.02
N TYR A 232 -23.28 -6.00 -4.51
CA TYR A 232 -24.38 -6.94 -4.37
C TYR A 232 -24.83 -7.48 -5.73
N GLN A 233 -25.05 -6.62 -6.73
CA GLN A 233 -25.47 -7.07 -8.06
C GLN A 233 -24.42 -7.93 -8.74
N LEU A 234 -23.12 -7.65 -8.58
CA LEU A 234 -22.08 -8.44 -9.26
C LEU A 234 -21.76 -9.76 -8.52
N LEU A 235 -21.77 -9.78 -7.19
CA LEU A 235 -21.55 -11.03 -6.42
C LEU A 235 -22.79 -11.93 -6.39
N PHE A 236 -23.99 -11.36 -6.41
CA PHE A 236 -25.24 -12.07 -6.13
C PHE A 236 -26.33 -11.76 -7.14
N LYS A 237 -25.95 -11.50 -8.40
CA LYS A 237 -26.75 -11.08 -9.56
C LYS A 237 -28.11 -11.74 -9.77
N ARG A 238 -28.40 -12.85 -9.09
CA ARG A 238 -29.63 -13.65 -9.20
C ARG A 238 -30.10 -14.31 -7.90
N VAL A 239 -29.66 -13.89 -6.71
CA VAL A 239 -30.12 -14.51 -5.47
C VAL A 239 -31.24 -13.69 -4.83
N ILE A 240 -32.48 -14.07 -5.14
CA ILE A 240 -33.66 -13.73 -4.33
C ILE A 240 -33.41 -14.31 -2.93
N GLY A 241 -32.85 -13.51 -2.03
CA GLY A 241 -32.48 -13.97 -0.69
C GLY A 241 -31.14 -13.45 -0.14
N ALA A 242 -30.27 -12.84 -0.95
CA ALA A 242 -29.06 -12.20 -0.39
C ALA A 242 -29.42 -11.07 0.61
N GLN A 243 -30.58 -10.44 0.42
CA GLN A 243 -31.17 -9.47 1.34
C GLN A 243 -31.71 -10.10 2.63
N ARG A 244 -31.76 -11.43 2.78
CA ARG A 244 -32.07 -12.12 4.03
C ARG A 244 -30.85 -12.90 4.50
N HIS A 245 -29.97 -12.18 5.20
CA HIS A 245 -28.75 -12.75 5.73
C HIS A 245 -29.02 -13.44 7.08
N PRO A 246 -28.51 -14.68 7.33
CA PRO A 246 -28.81 -15.44 8.55
C PRO A 246 -28.30 -14.80 9.85
N LEU A 247 -27.30 -13.93 9.75
CA LEU A 247 -26.71 -13.22 10.90
C LEU A 247 -27.31 -11.82 11.14
N PHE A 248 -28.18 -11.34 10.25
CA PHE A 248 -28.72 -9.98 10.36
C PHE A 248 -29.91 -9.94 11.30
N LYS A 249 -29.99 -8.86 12.05
CA LYS A 249 -31.12 -8.47 12.89
C LYS A 249 -31.90 -7.34 12.21
N ASP A 250 -33.07 -7.02 12.73
CA ASP A 250 -33.93 -5.96 12.20
C ASP A 250 -33.21 -4.60 12.09
N GLN A 251 -32.34 -4.28 13.06
CA GLN A 251 -31.50 -3.07 13.04
C GLN A 251 -30.55 -3.00 11.83
N ASP A 252 -30.06 -4.13 11.34
CA ASP A 252 -29.15 -4.19 10.19
C ASP A 252 -29.88 -3.86 8.88
N TYR A 253 -31.13 -4.32 8.76
CA TYR A 253 -31.98 -4.00 7.62
C TYR A 253 -32.43 -2.55 7.65
N LEU A 254 -32.71 -1.99 8.83
CA LEU A 254 -32.97 -0.57 8.98
C LEU A 254 -31.75 0.27 8.57
N TYR A 255 -30.55 -0.12 9.01
CA TYR A 255 -29.31 0.53 8.60
C TYR A 255 -29.13 0.52 7.07
N LEU A 256 -29.36 -0.63 6.43
CA LEU A 256 -29.28 -0.74 4.97
C LEU A 256 -30.37 0.06 4.25
N ALA A 257 -31.58 0.10 4.78
CA ALA A 257 -32.65 0.93 4.24
C ALA A 257 -32.26 2.40 4.27
N GLU A 258 -31.82 2.91 5.42
CA GLU A 258 -31.44 4.31 5.57
C GLU A 258 -30.26 4.67 4.65
N HIS A 259 -29.28 3.77 4.49
CA HIS A 259 -28.16 3.96 3.57
C HIS A 259 -28.62 4.26 2.14
N PHE A 260 -29.71 3.64 1.68
CA PHE A 260 -30.23 3.81 0.32
C PHE A 260 -31.40 4.79 0.22
N ARG A 261 -31.90 5.35 1.33
CA ARG A 261 -33.14 6.13 1.37
C ARG A 261 -33.20 7.23 0.31
N LEU A 262 -32.09 7.96 0.13
CA LEU A 262 -32.02 9.07 -0.81
C LEU A 262 -31.52 8.67 -2.20
N SER A 263 -30.60 7.71 -2.29
CA SER A 263 -29.95 7.33 -3.55
C SER A 263 -30.73 6.31 -4.35
N GLU A 264 -31.34 5.32 -3.69
CA GLU A 264 -32.01 4.17 -4.30
C GLU A 264 -33.29 3.80 -3.51
N PRO A 265 -34.36 4.61 -3.58
CA PRO A 265 -35.54 4.46 -2.72
C PRO A 265 -36.24 3.09 -2.84
N ASN A 266 -36.18 2.47 -4.02
CA ASN A 266 -36.75 1.14 -4.23
C ASN A 266 -36.01 0.08 -3.40
N ILE A 267 -34.68 0.13 -3.38
CA ILE A 267 -33.84 -0.79 -2.58
C ILE A 267 -34.05 -0.52 -1.08
N SER A 268 -34.16 0.75 -0.69
CA SER A 268 -34.51 1.14 0.68
C SER A 268 -35.82 0.49 1.13
N ASN A 269 -36.88 0.60 0.33
CA ASN A 269 -38.19 0.02 0.64
C ASN A 269 -38.16 -1.51 0.71
N GLU A 270 -37.36 -2.17 -0.13
CA GLU A 270 -37.16 -3.61 -0.04
C GLU A 270 -36.55 -4.01 1.31
N TYR A 271 -35.54 -3.29 1.80
CA TYR A 271 -34.97 -3.56 3.13
C TYR A 271 -35.93 -3.27 4.29
N LEU A 272 -36.72 -2.19 4.21
CA LEU A 272 -37.76 -1.89 5.20
C LEU A 272 -38.81 -2.99 5.30
N SER A 273 -39.12 -3.68 4.19
CA SER A 273 -40.08 -4.80 4.21
C SER A 273 -39.65 -6.00 5.07
N PHE A 274 -38.35 -6.08 5.41
CA PHE A 274 -37.81 -7.09 6.32
C PHE A 274 -37.83 -6.66 7.78
N CYS A 275 -38.09 -5.38 8.08
CA CYS A 275 -38.23 -4.89 9.44
C CYS A 275 -39.67 -5.16 9.94
N PRO A 276 -39.86 -5.65 11.17
CA PRO A 276 -41.19 -5.82 11.75
C PRO A 276 -41.93 -4.47 11.81
N GLN A 277 -43.20 -4.46 11.45
CA GLN A 277 -44.08 -3.28 11.52
C GLN A 277 -44.02 -2.53 12.88
N PRO A 278 -44.05 -3.22 14.04
CA PRO A 278 -43.95 -2.57 15.34
C PRO A 278 -42.62 -1.85 15.59
N PHE A 279 -41.55 -2.31 14.95
CA PHE A 279 -40.22 -1.71 15.06
C PHE A 279 -40.13 -0.41 14.25
N ILE A 280 -40.72 -0.40 13.05
CA ILE A 280 -40.84 0.80 12.21
C ILE A 280 -41.73 1.84 12.91
N GLU A 281 -42.86 1.41 13.47
CA GLU A 281 -43.78 2.27 14.23
C GLU A 281 -43.10 2.89 15.45
N SER A 282 -42.32 2.12 16.23
CA SER A 282 -41.55 2.64 17.37
C SER A 282 -40.51 3.69 16.98
N ILE A 283 -39.88 3.56 15.80
CA ILE A 283 -38.93 4.56 15.29
C ILE A 283 -39.67 5.82 14.86
N ILE A 284 -40.80 5.67 14.15
CA ILE A 284 -41.65 6.80 13.74
C ILE A 284 -42.21 7.54 14.97
N GLU A 285 -42.65 6.80 15.99
CA GLU A 285 -43.12 7.36 17.26
C GLU A 285 -42.00 8.11 17.98
N GLY A 286 -40.79 7.53 18.09
CA GLY A 286 -39.64 8.21 18.68
C GLY A 286 -39.20 9.48 17.93
N LEU A 287 -39.33 9.50 16.59
CA LEU A 287 -39.06 10.69 15.79
C LEU A 287 -40.12 11.78 15.98
N ASN A 288 -41.40 11.40 16.02
CA ASN A 288 -42.49 12.33 16.29
C ASN A 288 -42.39 12.92 17.72
N GLU A 289 -41.97 12.12 18.70
CA GLU A 289 -41.74 12.59 20.08
C GLU A 289 -40.58 13.60 20.18
N LEU A 290 -39.53 13.45 19.36
CA LEU A 290 -38.42 14.41 19.29
C LEU A 290 -38.78 15.69 18.53
N GLU A 291 -39.60 15.59 17.47
CA GLU A 291 -40.15 16.77 16.78
C GLU A 291 -41.14 17.55 17.66
N LEU A 292 -41.87 16.87 18.55
CA LEU A 292 -42.76 17.50 19.53
C LEU A 292 -42.00 18.14 20.72
N ASN A 293 -40.86 17.57 21.12
CA ASN A 293 -40.03 18.12 22.21
C ASN A 293 -39.01 19.18 21.74
N GLY A 294 -38.78 19.32 20.44
CA GLY A 294 -37.94 20.36 19.84
C GLY A 294 -38.62 21.71 19.61
N GLN A 295 -39.85 21.91 20.10
CA GLN A 295 -40.61 23.15 19.93
C GLN A 295 -40.29 24.26 20.95
N ASP A 296 -39.35 24.04 21.89
CA ASP A 296 -38.85 25.10 22.76
C ASP A 296 -37.49 25.65 22.25
N ASP A 297 -37.56 26.78 21.54
CA ASP A 297 -36.54 27.84 21.37
C ASP A 297 -35.09 27.50 20.92
N GLU A 298 -34.83 26.42 20.19
CA GLU A 298 -33.59 26.26 19.43
C GLU A 298 -33.84 26.15 17.91
N GLU A 299 -32.91 26.67 17.11
CA GLU A 299 -32.96 26.67 15.63
C GLU A 299 -33.43 25.30 15.10
N PRO A 300 -34.33 25.28 14.09
CA PRO A 300 -34.96 24.05 13.63
C PRO A 300 -33.89 23.05 13.17
N ARG A 301 -33.63 22.05 14.01
CA ARG A 301 -32.81 20.91 13.63
C ARG A 301 -33.50 20.23 12.46
N THR A 302 -32.74 19.96 11.40
CA THR A 302 -33.28 19.23 10.27
C THR A 302 -33.59 17.80 10.72
N THR A 303 -34.66 17.18 10.19
CA THR A 303 -35.04 15.79 10.50
C THR A 303 -33.87 14.81 10.30
N ALA A 304 -32.88 15.15 9.46
CA ALA A 304 -31.63 14.41 9.29
C ALA A 304 -30.69 14.46 10.52
N GLN A 305 -30.54 15.62 11.16
CA GLN A 305 -29.71 15.78 12.37
C GLN A 305 -30.35 15.10 13.60
N THR A 306 -31.67 15.18 13.75
CA THR A 306 -32.39 14.50 14.83
C THR A 306 -32.29 12.98 14.74
N LEU A 307 -32.21 12.45 13.51
CA LEU A 307 -31.98 11.02 13.23
C LEU A 307 -30.53 10.59 13.46
N GLU A 308 -29.55 11.40 13.05
CA GLU A 308 -28.12 11.16 13.33
C GLU A 308 -27.85 11.10 14.84
N ASP A 309 -28.45 12.00 15.62
CA ASP A 309 -28.35 12.03 17.09
C ASP A 309 -29.01 10.81 17.76
N LEU A 310 -30.14 10.32 17.22
CA LEU A 310 -30.83 9.14 17.74
C LEU A 310 -30.06 7.84 17.45
N VAL A 311 -29.53 7.74 16.24
CA VAL A 311 -28.64 6.66 15.81
C VAL A 311 -27.39 6.68 16.71
N ALA A 312 -26.74 7.83 16.92
CA ALA A 312 -25.61 7.96 17.83
C ALA A 312 -25.95 7.57 19.30
N GLY A 313 -27.11 7.97 19.81
CA GLY A 313 -27.56 7.63 21.17
C GLY A 313 -27.93 6.16 21.38
N ILE A 314 -28.35 5.44 20.34
CA ILE A 314 -28.60 3.99 20.38
C ILE A 314 -27.29 3.18 20.33
N PHE A 315 -26.22 3.75 19.77
CA PHE A 315 -24.89 3.11 19.70
C PHE A 315 -23.98 3.40 20.91
N ASP A 316 -24.38 4.28 21.83
CA ASP A 316 -23.71 4.52 23.12
C ASP A 316 -24.14 3.47 24.18
N ASP A 317 -23.88 2.19 23.91
CA ASP A 317 -23.82 1.19 24.98
C ASP A 317 -22.41 1.23 25.59
N PRO A 318 -22.25 1.59 26.89
CA PRO A 318 -20.95 1.65 27.56
C PRO A 318 -20.22 0.29 27.62
N ALA A 319 -20.88 -0.82 27.26
CA ALA A 319 -20.23 -2.12 27.11
C ALA A 319 -19.37 -2.26 25.82
N SER A 320 -19.39 -1.29 24.90
CA SER A 320 -18.60 -1.30 23.66
C SER A 320 -17.29 -0.50 23.71
N ASN A 321 -16.97 0.13 24.85
CA ASN A 321 -15.68 0.80 25.08
C ASN A 321 -14.55 -0.20 25.37
N MET A 322 -14.22 -1.04 24.39
CA MET A 322 -12.85 -1.53 24.22
C MET A 322 -12.13 -0.57 23.29
N THR A 323 -11.56 0.46 23.89
CA THR A 323 -10.59 1.37 23.27
C THR A 323 -9.47 0.52 22.65
N PRO A 324 -9.12 0.69 21.36
CA PRO A 324 -7.80 0.29 20.91
C PRO A 324 -6.79 1.17 21.62
N LEU A 325 -5.84 0.53 22.32
CA LEU A 325 -4.66 1.17 22.88
C LEU A 325 -4.01 2.08 21.83
N TYR A 326 -4.19 3.39 22.00
CA TYR A 326 -3.39 4.42 21.37
C TYR A 326 -1.94 4.23 21.81
N VAL A 327 -1.08 3.75 20.90
CA VAL A 327 0.35 3.99 21.01
C VAL A 327 0.58 5.46 20.66
N THR A 328 0.89 6.23 21.69
CA THR A 328 1.47 7.58 21.72
C THR A 328 1.92 8.15 20.37
N ARG A 329 1.16 9.12 19.85
CA ARG A 329 1.68 10.19 18.99
C ARG A 329 2.62 11.05 19.84
N GLN A 330 3.93 10.90 19.67
CA GLN A 330 4.83 12.02 19.93
C GLN A 330 4.59 13.06 18.83
N ALA A 331 4.31 14.28 19.25
CA ALA A 331 4.17 15.43 18.38
C ALA A 331 5.42 15.57 17.52
N ALA A 332 5.26 15.43 16.20
CA ALA A 332 6.23 15.95 15.27
C ALA A 332 6.11 17.48 15.34
N GLU A 333 7.15 18.13 15.85
CA GLU A 333 7.31 19.57 15.75
C GLU A 333 7.26 19.98 14.26
N PRO A 334 6.62 21.12 13.93
CA PRO A 334 6.68 21.64 12.57
C PRO A 334 8.12 22.02 12.24
N PHE A 335 8.62 21.50 11.11
CA PHE A 335 9.90 21.92 10.53
C PHE A 335 9.89 23.44 10.26
N PRO A 336 10.99 24.15 10.51
CA PRO A 336 11.06 25.58 10.26
C PRO A 336 10.97 25.88 8.77
N GLU A 337 10.15 26.87 8.42
CA GLU A 337 10.06 27.45 7.09
C GLU A 337 11.46 27.88 6.63
N ILE A 338 11.91 27.32 5.50
CA ILE A 338 13.15 27.73 4.85
C ILE A 338 12.87 29.08 4.19
N ASP A 339 13.55 30.10 4.70
CA ASP A 339 13.51 31.47 4.20
C ASP A 339 14.07 31.53 2.76
N ASN A 340 13.20 31.88 1.81
CA ASN A 340 13.53 32.02 0.39
C ASN A 340 14.50 33.18 0.09
N GLN A 341 14.98 33.92 1.09
CA GLN A 341 16.01 34.94 0.91
C GLN A 341 17.44 34.38 0.76
N SER A 342 17.70 33.11 1.13
CA SER A 342 19.05 32.54 1.07
C SER A 342 19.48 32.01 -0.31
N ILE A 343 18.59 32.00 -1.31
CA ILE A 343 18.88 31.49 -2.67
C ILE A 343 19.35 32.62 -3.61
N ALA A 344 19.13 33.90 -3.25
CA ALA A 344 19.53 35.03 -4.08
C ALA A 344 21.02 35.42 -3.95
N GLU A 345 21.74 34.95 -2.92
CA GLU A 345 23.15 35.32 -2.67
C GLU A 345 24.19 34.37 -3.28
N LEU A 346 23.77 33.31 -3.98
CA LEU A 346 24.70 32.38 -4.66
C LEU A 346 24.86 32.61 -6.18
N THR A 347 24.18 33.61 -6.75
CA THR A 347 24.21 33.91 -8.19
C THR A 347 25.19 34.99 -8.64
N GLU A 348 26.04 35.53 -7.76
CA GLU A 348 27.03 36.53 -8.16
C GLU A 348 28.46 36.08 -7.84
N ARG A 349 29.12 35.44 -8.83
CA ARG A 349 30.56 35.63 -9.08
C ARG A 349 30.92 35.33 -10.55
N PRO A 350 31.97 36.00 -11.08
CA PRO A 350 32.04 36.40 -12.48
C PRO A 350 32.63 35.35 -13.41
N ALA A 351 32.31 35.52 -14.69
CA ALA A 351 32.87 34.76 -15.81
C ALA A 351 34.40 34.85 -15.85
N THR A 352 35.05 33.71 -16.08
CA THR A 352 36.42 33.67 -16.61
C THR A 352 36.43 32.77 -17.87
N PRO A 353 37.18 33.15 -18.93
CA PRO A 353 37.04 32.58 -20.26
C PRO A 353 38.10 31.51 -20.55
N GLY A 354 37.78 30.59 -21.46
CA GLY A 354 38.79 29.91 -22.29
C GLY A 354 38.69 28.39 -22.29
N LEU A 355 38.14 27.85 -23.38
CA LEU A 355 38.48 26.51 -23.88
C LEU A 355 38.07 26.42 -25.35
N ASP A 356 38.75 27.20 -26.19
CA ASP A 356 38.96 26.85 -27.59
C ASP A 356 40.19 25.95 -27.66
N ARG A 357 40.01 24.72 -28.14
CA ARG A 357 40.94 23.91 -28.97
C ARG A 357 40.65 22.43 -28.81
N PHE A 358 39.83 21.88 -29.71
CA PHE A 358 40.07 20.55 -30.26
C PHE A 358 39.53 20.52 -31.69
N ASN A 359 40.43 20.78 -32.64
CA ASN A 359 40.30 20.40 -34.05
C ASN A 359 41.71 20.18 -34.58
N LYS A 360 42.19 18.94 -34.46
CA LYS A 360 43.03 18.20 -35.41
C LYS A 360 43.37 16.83 -34.84
#